data_AF-A0A2N6DP13-F1
#
_entry.id   AF-A0A2N6DP13-F1
#
_cell.length_a   1.000
_cell.length_b   1.000
_cell.length_c   1.000
_cell.angle_alpha   90.00
_cell.angle_beta   90.00
_cell.angle_gamma   90.00
#
_symmetry.space_group_name_H-M   'P 1'
#
loop_
_entity.id
_entity.type
_entity.pdbx_description
1 polymer ?
#
loop_
_entity_poly.entity_id
_entity_poly.type
_entity_poly.pdbx_seq_one_letter_code
_entity_poly.pdbx_strand_id
1 'polypeptide(L)'
;DGNEEELALLGPGDFFGETTLTAPAPRSASVRTTDATELIGLFRSGLLELSGRYATLTRNVLFGLTRVISERLQASSHEIRRLQQLLGERASSESAET
;
A
#
# COMPACT_ATOMS: atom_id res chain seq x y z
N ASP A 1 -18.34 9.49 -12.11
CA ASP A 1 -18.74 8.09 -12.31
C ASP A 1 -18.03 7.21 -11.31
N GLY A 2 -18.74 6.90 -10.21
CA GLY A 2 -18.18 6.28 -9.00
C GLY A 2 -17.91 4.79 -9.14
N ASN A 3 -16.93 4.43 -9.97
CA ASN A 3 -16.45 3.06 -10.06
C ASN A 3 -15.44 2.82 -8.92
N GLU A 4 -15.80 2.02 -7.93
CA GLU A 4 -14.88 1.56 -6.90
C GLU A 4 -14.06 0.39 -7.45
N GLU A 5 -12.74 0.50 -7.37
CA GLU A 5 -11.80 -0.55 -7.75
C GLU A 5 -11.20 -1.18 -6.49
N GLU A 6 -11.26 -2.51 -6.38
CA GLU A 6 -10.60 -3.24 -5.29
C GLU A 6 -9.09 -3.27 -5.54
N LEU A 7 -8.34 -2.51 -4.75
CA LEU A 7 -6.88 -2.43 -4.88
C LEU A 7 -6.15 -3.58 -4.18
N ALA A 8 -6.71 -4.11 -3.08
CA ALA A 8 -6.14 -5.20 -2.30
C ALA A 8 -7.18 -5.76 -1.31
N LEU A 9 -7.07 -7.06 -1.02
CA LEU A 9 -7.73 -7.72 0.10
C LEU A 9 -6.72 -7.88 1.25
N LEU A 10 -7.09 -7.47 2.46
CA LEU A 10 -6.20 -7.49 3.63
C LEU A 10 -6.71 -8.49 4.66
N GLY A 11 -5.78 -9.21 5.29
CA GLY A 11 -6.05 -10.18 6.33
C GLY A 11 -5.39 -9.84 7.68
N PRO A 12 -5.53 -10.73 8.67
CA PRO A 12 -4.90 -10.57 9.97
C PRO A 12 -3.38 -10.39 9.85
N GLY A 13 -2.86 -9.32 10.46
CA GLY A 13 -1.42 -8.98 10.45
C GLY A 13 -1.00 -8.02 9.34
N ASP A 14 -1.88 -7.70 8.38
CA ASP A 14 -1.58 -6.73 7.33
C ASP A 14 -1.66 -5.29 7.83
N PHE A 15 -0.86 -4.42 7.21
CA PHE A 15 -0.86 -2.99 7.46
C PHE A 15 -1.51 -2.22 6.32
N PHE A 16 -2.20 -1.13 6.69
CA PHE A 16 -2.71 -0.13 5.76
C PHE A 16 -2.68 1.26 6.38
N GLY A 17 -2.66 2.29 5.53
CA GLY A 17 -2.59 3.69 5.97
C GLY A 17 -1.22 4.11 6.49
N GLU A 18 -0.20 3.28 6.27
CA GLU A 18 1.18 3.42 6.73
C GLU A 18 1.88 4.67 6.21
N THR A 19 1.50 5.15 5.02
CA THR A 19 2.08 6.35 4.39
C THR A 19 1.92 7.58 5.28
N THR A 20 0.83 7.64 6.05
CA THR A 20 0.54 8.75 6.97
C THR A 20 1.36 8.73 8.27
N LEU A 21 2.00 7.60 8.59
CA LEU A 21 2.86 7.49 9.77
C LEU A 21 4.21 8.19 9.59
N THR A 22 4.74 8.17 8.37
CA THR A 22 6.06 8.73 8.05
C THR A 22 5.98 10.21 7.66
N ALA A 23 4.95 10.61 6.89
CA ALA A 23 4.72 11.99 6.48
C ALA A 23 3.22 12.29 6.31
N PRO A 24 2.78 13.55 6.47
CA PRO A 24 1.44 13.94 6.05
C PRO A 24 1.27 13.69 4.56
N ALA A 25 0.38 12.79 4.19
CA ALA A 25 0.04 12.48 2.80
C ALA A 25 -1.48 12.31 2.67
N PRO A 26 -2.09 12.70 1.54
CA PRO A 26 -3.47 12.35 1.24
C PRO A 26 -3.68 10.83 1.34
N ARG A 27 -4.88 10.41 1.77
CA ARG A 27 -5.26 8.99 1.70
C ARG A 27 -5.28 8.58 0.22
N SER A 28 -4.50 7.56 -0.12
CA SER A 28 -4.42 7.02 -1.49
C SER A 28 -5.60 6.12 -1.84
N ALA A 29 -6.26 5.54 -0.83
CA ALA A 29 -7.40 4.66 -0.97
C ALA A 29 -8.27 4.69 0.29
N SER A 30 -9.55 4.34 0.12
CA SER A 30 -10.47 4.05 1.21
C SER A 30 -10.34 2.58 1.63
N VAL A 31 -10.72 2.27 2.87
CA VAL A 31 -10.73 0.89 3.38
C VAL A 31 -12.11 0.62 3.99
N ARG A 32 -12.69 -0.53 3.65
CA ARG A 32 -13.97 -1.01 4.19
C ARG A 32 -13.79 -2.43 4.70
N THR A 33 -14.33 -2.72 5.88
CA THR A 33 -14.33 -4.09 6.42
C THR A 33 -15.34 -4.95 5.66
N THR A 34 -14.96 -6.19 5.34
CA THR A 34 -15.87 -7.18 4.74
C THR A 34 -16.65 -7.94 5.82
N ASP A 35 -16.05 -8.10 7.01
CA ASP A 35 -16.58 -8.85 8.14
C ASP A 35 -16.25 -8.14 9.46
N ALA A 36 -16.71 -8.70 10.60
CA ALA A 36 -16.36 -8.20 11.92
C ALA A 36 -14.83 -8.20 12.11
N THR A 37 -14.26 -7.01 12.32
CA THR A 37 -12.81 -6.79 12.30
C THR A 37 -12.37 -5.98 13.51
N GLU A 38 -11.29 -6.40 14.16
CA GLU A 38 -10.59 -5.62 15.19
C GLU A 38 -9.27 -5.07 14.62
N LEU A 39 -8.95 -3.82 14.97
CA LEU A 39 -7.79 -3.10 14.43
C LEU A 39 -6.94 -2.52 15.55
N ILE A 40 -5.62 -2.57 15.36
CA ILE A 40 -4.67 -1.83 16.20
C ILE A 40 -4.34 -0.51 15.50
N GLY A 41 -4.75 0.60 16.12
CA GLY A 41 -4.43 1.94 15.64
C GLY A 41 -3.00 2.33 16.02
N LEU A 42 -2.16 2.60 15.02
CA LEU A 42 -0.85 3.21 15.22
C LEU A 42 -0.92 4.69 14.86
N PHE A 43 -0.48 5.53 15.79
CA PHE A 43 -0.35 6.98 15.58
C PHE A 43 1.12 7.36 15.61
N ARG A 44 1.49 8.40 14.86
CA ARG A 44 2.88 8.88 14.78
C ARG A 44 3.46 9.18 16.17
N SER A 45 2.70 9.85 17.04
CA SER A 45 3.12 10.13 18.42
C SER A 45 3.36 8.84 19.21
N GLY A 46 2.41 7.91 19.17
CA GLY A 46 2.54 6.62 19.85
C GLY A 46 3.73 5.78 19.36
N LEU A 47 4.01 5.80 18.06
CA LEU A 47 5.18 5.11 17.49
C LEU A 47 6.50 5.74 17.94
N LEU A 48 6.57 7.07 18.05
CA LEU A 48 7.73 7.79 18.56
C LEU A 48 7.94 7.56 20.06
N GLU A 49 6.87 7.49 20.86
CA GLU A 49 6.98 7.14 22.27
C GLU A 49 7.45 5.69 22.45
N LEU A 50 6.93 4.78 21.62
CA LEU A 50 7.33 3.38 21.62
C LEU A 50 8.81 3.22 21.29
N SER A 51 9.35 4.00 20.34
CA SER A 51 10.77 3.95 19.97
C SER A 51 11.69 4.35 21.13
N GLY A 52 11.26 5.30 21.96
CA GLY A 52 12.01 5.72 23.14
C GLY A 52 11.97 4.74 24.32
N ARG A 53 10.90 3.93 24.43
CA ARG A 53 10.66 3.07 25.61
C ARG A 53 10.85 1.57 25.36
N TYR A 54 10.58 1.09 24.15
CA TYR A 54 10.52 -0.35 23.84
C TYR A 54 11.15 -0.65 22.46
N ALA A 55 12.48 -0.61 22.38
CA ALA A 55 13.24 -0.76 21.14
C ALA A 55 12.89 -2.04 20.34
N THR A 56 12.75 -3.19 21.02
CA THR A 56 12.41 -4.47 20.36
C THR A 56 11.02 -4.45 19.73
N LEU A 57 10.03 -3.87 20.41
CA LEU A 57 8.67 -3.79 19.89
C LEU A 57 8.59 -2.84 18.70
N THR A 58 9.19 -1.66 18.81
CA THR A 58 9.28 -0.70 17.71
C THR A 58 9.97 -1.30 16.50
N ARG A 59 11.07 -2.02 16.71
CA ARG A 59 11.78 -2.73 15.63
C ARG A 59 10.83 -3.67 14.89
N ASN A 60 10.04 -4.48 15.60
CA ASN A 60 9.12 -5.43 14.97
C ASN A 60 8.02 -4.71 14.17
N VAL A 61 7.47 -3.62 14.70
CA VAL A 61 6.51 -2.77 13.97
C VAL A 61 7.15 -2.17 12.72
N LEU A 62 8.35 -1.61 12.83
CA LEU A 62 9.06 -1.02 11.69
C LEU A 62 9.39 -2.06 10.61
N PHE A 63 9.82 -3.27 10.97
CA PHE A 63 10.03 -4.35 10.00
C PHE A 63 8.74 -4.72 9.27
N GLY A 64 7.60 -4.78 9.98
CA GLY A 64 6.29 -5.01 9.38
C GLY A 64 5.92 -3.92 8.38
N LEU A 65 6.07 -2.65 8.78
CA LEU A 65 5.82 -1.49 7.90
C LEU A 65 6.73 -1.50 6.66
N THR A 66 8.03 -1.73 6.83
CA THR A 66 8.99 -1.81 5.72
C THR A 66 8.64 -2.92 4.75
N ARG A 67 8.22 -4.09 5.26
CA ARG A 67 7.78 -5.21 4.42
C ARG A 67 6.58 -4.81 3.56
N VAL A 68 5.52 -4.30 4.16
CA VAL A 68 4.29 -3.93 3.44
C VAL A 68 4.55 -2.84 2.41
N ILE A 69 5.33 -1.80 2.75
CA ILE A 69 5.72 -0.76 1.79
C ILE A 69 6.51 -1.34 0.62
N SER A 70 7.42 -2.28 0.89
CA SER A 70 8.24 -2.92 -0.15
C SER A 70 7.37 -3.76 -1.09
N GLU A 71 6.43 -4.53 -0.55
CA GLU A 71 5.47 -5.34 -1.33
C GLU A 71 4.59 -4.43 -2.21
N ARG A 72 4.04 -3.35 -1.65
CA ARG A 72 3.23 -2.37 -2.39
C ARG A 72 4.03 -1.68 -3.49
N LEU A 73 5.26 -1.25 -3.21
CA LEU A 73 6.13 -0.59 -4.20
C LEU A 73 6.48 -1.52 -5.35
N GLN A 74 6.76 -2.80 -5.06
CA GLN A 74 7.00 -3.81 -6.08
C GLN A 74 5.74 -4.01 -6.94
N ALA A 75 4.57 -4.18 -6.32
CA ALA A 75 3.30 -4.33 -7.03
C ALA A 75 3.02 -3.14 -7.97
N SER A 76 3.13 -1.90 -7.48
CA SER A 76 2.98 -0.70 -8.31
C SER A 76 4.00 -0.64 -9.45
N SER A 77 5.26 -1.02 -9.19
CA SER A 77 6.29 -1.06 -10.23
C SER A 77 6.01 -2.11 -11.30
N HIS A 78 5.46 -3.27 -10.91
CA HIS A 78 5.02 -4.31 -11.85
C HIS A 78 3.85 -3.82 -12.71
N GLU A 79 2.89 -3.13 -12.11
CA GLU A 79 1.74 -2.62 -12.83
C GLU A 79 2.11 -1.53 -13.84
N ILE A 80 3.00 -0.60 -13.46
CA ILE A 80 3.51 0.42 -14.40
C ILE A 80 4.17 -0.24 -15.62
N ARG A 81 5.02 -1.26 -15.42
CA ARG A 81 5.66 -1.98 -16.54
C ARG A 81 4.64 -2.71 -17.41
N ARG A 82 3.64 -3.34 -16.81
CA ARG A 82 2.56 -4.04 -17.53
C ARG A 82 1.80 -3.07 -18.43
N LEU A 83 1.40 -1.92 -17.91
CA LEU A 83 0.67 -0.90 -18.67
C LEU A 83 1.53 -0.32 -19.82
N GLN A 84 2.82 -0.08 -19.58
CA GLN A 84 3.75 0.37 -20.63
C GLN A 84 3.87 -0.65 -21.76
N GLN A 85 3.92 -1.95 -21.45
CA GLN A 85 3.96 -3.02 -22.46
C GLN A 85 2.67 -3.05 -23.30
N LEU A 86 1.50 -3.00 -22.66
CA LEU A 86 0.21 -2.99 -23.37
C LEU A 86 0.04 -1.78 -24.29
N LEU A 87 0.51 -0.60 -23.87
CA LEU A 87 0.51 0.60 -24.70
C LEU A 87 1.46 0.46 -25.90
N GLY A 88 2.64 -0.14 -25.70
CA GLY A 88 3.58 -0.41 -26.78
C GLY A 88 3.04 -1.42 -27.81
N GLU A 89 2.38 -2.47 -27.34
CA GLU A 89 1.73 -3.48 -28.18
C GLU A 89 0.60 -2.86 -29.03
N ARG A 90 -0.26 -2.02 -28.42
CA ARG A 90 -1.32 -1.31 -29.16
C ARG A 90 -0.78 -0.37 -30.25
N ALA A 91 0.27 0.39 -29.93
CA ALA A 91 0.90 1.29 -30.91
C ALA A 91 1.49 0.51 -32.09
N SER A 92 2.04 -0.69 -31.83
CA SER A 92 2.58 -1.57 -32.88
C SER A 92 1.48 -2.21 -33.75
N SER A 93 0.32 -2.55 -33.18
CA SER A 93 -0.81 -3.11 -33.94
C SER A 93 -1.52 -2.06 -34.81
N GLU A 94 -1.71 -0.83 -34.34
CA GLU A 94 -2.32 0.25 -35.13
C GLU A 94 -1.42 0.66 -36.32
N SER A 95 -0.10 0.55 -36.18
CA SER A 95 0.87 0.85 -37.25
C SER A 95 0.94 -0.23 -38.34
N ALA A 96 0.42 -1.43 -38.08
CA ALA A 96 0.45 -2.55 -39.03
C ALA A 96 -0.84 -2.66 -39.87
N GLU A 97 -1.91 -1.98 -39.48
CA GLU A 97 -3.20 -1.92 -40.21
C GLU A 97 -3.31 -0.71 -41.17
N THR A 98 -2.29 0.14 -41.27
CA THR A 98 -2.22 1.29 -42.20
C THR A 98 -1.20 1.03 -43.31
#